data_AF-A0A813FN85-F1
#
_entry.id   AF-A0A813FN85-F1
#
_cell.length_a   1.000
_cell.length_b   1.000
_cell.length_c   1.000
_cell.angle_alpha   90.00
_cell.angle_beta   90.00
_cell.angle_gamma   90.00
#
_symmetry.space_group_name_H-M   'P 1'
#
loop_
_entity.id
_entity.type
_entity.pdbx_description
1 polymer ?
#
loop_
_entity_poly.entity_id
_entity_poly.type
_entity_poly.pdbx_seq_one_letter_code
_entity_poly.pdbx_strand_id
1 'polypeptide(L)'
;MDLSAALGQLGSQPWALQEPCYGVLLKLLENIAQSPEEPKSRSLRKSNAAIKAKVLDVPGGSAFLLSAGFEEDEEAFKLPLDASVENCKASLESLRAHARARHDDNYRAVRDEKIAREKAEEAVLADMGGFARGRHKLSGGSTDAGAGSNKD
;
A
#
# COMPACT_ATOMS: atom_id res chain seq x y z
N MET A 1 9.53 -18.83 -14.68
CA MET A 1 9.83 -17.72 -13.77
C MET A 1 9.71 -18.24 -12.35
N ASP A 2 10.66 -17.95 -11.47
CA ASP A 2 10.53 -18.34 -10.06
C ASP A 2 9.67 -17.33 -9.27
N LEU A 3 9.27 -17.73 -8.06
CA LEU A 3 8.36 -16.97 -7.20
C LEU A 3 8.92 -15.58 -6.85
N SER A 4 10.23 -15.49 -6.59
CA SER A 4 10.89 -14.23 -6.22
C SER A 4 10.86 -13.24 -7.39
N ALA A 5 11.18 -13.70 -8.59
CA ALA A 5 11.15 -12.88 -9.79
C ALA A 5 9.72 -12.42 -10.11
N ALA A 6 8.72 -13.28 -9.95
CA ALA A 6 7.32 -12.92 -10.15
C ALA A 6 6.86 -11.83 -9.17
N LEU A 7 7.20 -11.97 -7.88
CA LEU A 7 6.92 -10.96 -6.85
C LEU A 7 7.65 -9.65 -7.14
N GLY A 8 8.91 -9.70 -7.58
CA GLY A 8 9.67 -8.52 -7.98
C GLY A 8 9.01 -7.75 -9.13
N GLN A 9 8.51 -8.45 -10.15
CA GLN A 9 7.80 -7.84 -11.28
C GLN A 9 6.46 -7.22 -10.85
N LEU A 10 5.72 -7.88 -9.95
CA LEU A 10 4.49 -7.32 -9.37
C LEU A 10 4.79 -6.08 -8.51
N GLY A 11 5.86 -6.15 -7.71
CA GLY A 11 6.32 -5.09 -6.83
C GLY A 11 6.81 -3.83 -7.56
N SER A 12 7.17 -3.94 -8.83
CA SER A 12 7.59 -2.82 -9.67
C SER A 12 6.44 -2.07 -10.35
N GLN A 13 5.18 -2.53 -10.22
CA GLN A 13 4.02 -1.87 -10.81
C GLN A 13 3.59 -0.63 -10.00
N PRO A 14 2.79 0.30 -10.55
CA PRO A 14 2.16 1.34 -9.73
C PRO A 14 1.32 0.74 -8.60
N TRP A 15 1.32 1.38 -7.41
CA TRP A 15 0.59 0.88 -6.24
C TRP A 15 -0.90 0.59 -6.53
N ALA A 16 -1.53 1.43 -7.35
CA ALA A 16 -2.92 1.28 -7.77
C ALA A 16 -3.21 -0.05 -8.52
N LEU A 17 -2.19 -0.68 -9.12
CA LEU A 17 -2.30 -2.02 -9.72
C LEU A 17 -1.87 -3.11 -8.73
N GLN A 18 -0.88 -2.84 -7.88
CA GLN A 18 -0.37 -3.80 -6.90
C GLN A 18 -1.44 -4.18 -5.87
N GLU A 19 -2.05 -3.18 -5.23
CA GLU A 19 -3.00 -3.37 -4.13
C GLU A 19 -4.17 -4.31 -4.49
N PRO A 20 -4.93 -4.07 -5.58
CA PRO A 20 -6.02 -4.97 -5.95
C PRO A 20 -5.51 -6.37 -6.37
N CYS A 21 -4.32 -6.46 -6.96
CA CYS A 21 -3.72 -7.74 -7.34
C CYS A 21 -3.38 -8.57 -6.09
N TYR A 22 -2.70 -7.98 -5.10
CA TYR A 22 -2.42 -8.63 -3.82
C TYR A 22 -3.70 -9.08 -3.13
N GLY A 23 -4.73 -8.23 -3.08
CA GLY A 23 -6.00 -8.58 -2.44
C GLY A 23 -6.66 -9.83 -3.05
N VAL A 24 -6.66 -9.95 -4.39
CA VAL A 24 -7.23 -11.13 -5.07
C VAL A 24 -6.37 -12.37 -4.83
N LEU A 25 -5.05 -12.27 -5.00
CA LEU A 25 -4.13 -13.40 -4.86
C LEU A 25 -4.07 -13.93 -3.42
N LEU A 26 -4.06 -13.04 -2.42
CA LEU A 26 -4.12 -13.40 -1.01
C LEU A 26 -5.41 -14.15 -0.71
N LYS A 27 -6.55 -13.61 -1.14
CA LYS A 27 -7.85 -14.24 -0.88
C LYS A 27 -7.98 -15.61 -1.54
N LEU A 28 -7.47 -15.75 -2.76
CA LEU A 28 -7.42 -17.02 -3.48
C LEU A 28 -6.63 -18.07 -2.70
N LEU A 29 -5.37 -17.76 -2.37
CA LEU A 29 -4.48 -18.71 -1.69
C LEU A 29 -4.95 -19.02 -0.26
N GLU A 30 -5.55 -18.05 0.44
CA GLU A 30 -6.19 -18.28 1.74
C GLU A 30 -7.35 -19.27 1.65
N ASN A 31 -8.23 -19.13 0.64
CA ASN A 31 -9.33 -20.07 0.46
C ASN A 31 -8.80 -21.49 0.18
N ILE A 32 -7.75 -21.62 -0.63
CA ILE A 32 -7.12 -22.92 -0.92
C ILE A 32 -6.45 -23.50 0.35
N ALA A 33 -5.75 -22.67 1.13
CA ALA A 33 -5.08 -23.12 2.35
C ALA A 33 -6.07 -23.55 3.44
N GLN A 34 -7.25 -22.92 3.50
CA GLN A 34 -8.32 -23.24 4.45
C GLN A 34 -9.18 -24.42 3.99
N SER A 35 -9.40 -24.57 2.69
CA SER A 35 -10.30 -25.56 2.10
C SER A 35 -9.73 -26.09 0.79
N PRO A 36 -8.68 -26.95 0.87
CA PRO A 36 -7.94 -27.39 -0.31
C PRO A 36 -8.78 -28.24 -1.26
N GLU A 37 -9.81 -28.92 -0.77
CA GLU A 37 -10.69 -29.75 -1.61
C GLU A 37 -11.79 -28.95 -2.32
N GLU A 38 -11.97 -27.66 -2.01
CA GLU A 38 -13.02 -26.84 -2.62
C GLU A 38 -12.68 -26.54 -4.10
N PRO A 39 -13.43 -27.06 -5.09
CA PRO A 39 -13.06 -26.93 -6.50
C PRO A 39 -13.10 -25.49 -7.02
N LYS A 40 -13.92 -24.65 -6.39
CA LYS A 40 -14.18 -23.28 -6.82
C LYS A 40 -13.01 -22.34 -6.51
N SER A 41 -12.25 -22.61 -5.45
CA SER A 41 -11.07 -21.82 -5.08
C SER A 41 -9.82 -22.21 -5.89
N ARG A 42 -9.85 -23.37 -6.56
CA ARG A 42 -8.74 -23.91 -7.37
C ARG A 42 -8.76 -23.49 -8.84
N SER A 43 -9.69 -22.64 -9.27
CA SER A 43 -9.80 -22.24 -10.68
C SER A 43 -10.09 -20.75 -10.86
N LEU A 44 -9.33 -20.11 -11.74
CA LEU A 44 -9.44 -18.70 -12.11
C LEU A 44 -9.71 -18.59 -13.61
N ARG A 45 -10.96 -18.28 -13.98
CA ARG A 45 -11.35 -18.12 -15.39
C ARG A 45 -10.82 -16.82 -15.96
N LYS A 46 -10.16 -16.88 -17.12
CA LYS A 46 -9.65 -15.71 -17.86
C LYS A 46 -10.77 -14.79 -18.36
N SER A 47 -11.97 -15.34 -18.54
CA SER A 47 -13.17 -14.58 -18.95
C SER A 47 -13.74 -13.70 -17.83
N ASN A 48 -13.33 -13.89 -16.57
CA ASN A 48 -13.75 -13.02 -15.49
C ASN A 48 -13.02 -11.68 -15.61
N ALA A 49 -13.71 -10.64 -16.08
CA ALA A 49 -13.14 -9.32 -16.31
C ALA A 49 -12.44 -8.73 -15.07
N ALA A 50 -12.94 -9.00 -13.86
CA ALA A 50 -12.31 -8.52 -12.64
C ALA A 50 -10.99 -9.24 -12.35
N ILE A 51 -10.92 -10.56 -12.57
CA ILE A 51 -9.69 -11.34 -12.44
C ILE A 51 -8.69 -10.94 -13.51
N LYS A 52 -9.15 -10.79 -14.75
CA LYS A 52 -8.32 -10.36 -15.85
C LYS A 52 -7.65 -9.02 -15.55
N ALA A 53 -8.44 -8.00 -15.24
CA ALA A 53 -7.93 -6.66 -14.98
C ALA A 53 -7.05 -6.57 -13.71
N LYS A 54 -7.40 -7.30 -12.64
CA LYS A 54 -6.70 -7.19 -11.35
C LYS A 54 -5.50 -8.11 -11.20
N VAL A 55 -5.40 -9.17 -11.99
CA VAL A 55 -4.34 -10.18 -11.85
C VAL A 55 -3.66 -10.48 -13.17
N LEU A 56 -4.42 -10.84 -14.21
CA LEU A 56 -3.82 -11.38 -15.45
C LEU A 56 -3.17 -10.29 -16.31
N ASP A 57 -3.76 -9.09 -16.33
CA ASP A 57 -3.24 -7.92 -17.03
C ASP A 57 -2.19 -7.16 -16.19
N VAL A 58 -1.99 -7.54 -14.92
CA VAL A 58 -0.97 -6.95 -14.04
C VAL A 58 0.34 -7.72 -14.22
N PRO A 59 1.42 -7.06 -14.67
CA PRO A 59 2.71 -7.73 -14.83
C PRO A 59 3.17 -8.37 -13.51
N GLY A 60 3.54 -9.66 -13.57
CA GLY A 60 3.89 -10.47 -12.40
C GLY A 60 2.72 -11.28 -11.81
N GLY A 61 1.46 -10.95 -12.10
CA GLY A 61 0.28 -11.65 -11.55
C GLY A 61 0.14 -13.08 -12.07
N SER A 62 0.08 -13.28 -13.38
CA SER A 62 0.04 -14.63 -13.98
C SER A 62 1.30 -15.43 -13.67
N ALA A 63 2.47 -14.80 -13.68
CA ALA A 63 3.72 -15.45 -13.34
C ALA A 63 3.72 -15.97 -11.89
N PHE A 64 3.16 -15.20 -10.96
CA PHE A 64 3.00 -15.64 -9.57
C PHE A 64 2.09 -16.86 -9.47
N LEU A 65 0.96 -16.89 -10.20
CA LEU A 65 0.07 -18.07 -10.22
C LEU A 65 0.82 -19.32 -10.68
N LEU A 66 1.58 -19.22 -11.77
CA LEU A 66 2.39 -20.33 -12.28
C LEU A 66 3.44 -20.78 -11.26
N SER A 67 4.16 -19.84 -10.62
CA SER A 67 5.14 -20.16 -9.58
C SER A 67 4.51 -20.75 -8.31
N ALA A 68 3.25 -20.41 -8.01
CA ALA A 68 2.49 -20.99 -6.91
C ALA A 68 1.96 -22.40 -7.20
N GLY A 69 2.16 -22.90 -8.42
CA GLY A 69 1.77 -24.25 -8.85
C GLY A 69 0.44 -24.31 -9.61
N PHE A 70 -0.13 -23.17 -10.02
CA PHE A 70 -1.24 -23.19 -10.97
C PHE A 70 -0.72 -23.54 -12.36
N GLU A 71 -1.53 -24.27 -13.10
CA GLU A 71 -1.33 -24.56 -14.50
C GLU A 71 -2.27 -23.69 -15.33
N GLU A 72 -1.76 -23.19 -16.45
CA GLU A 72 -2.53 -22.40 -17.40
C GLU A 72 -3.04 -23.29 -18.53
N ASP A 73 -4.35 -23.27 -18.75
CA ASP A 73 -4.96 -23.76 -19.98
C ASP A 73 -5.51 -22.59 -20.82
N GLU A 74 -6.22 -22.86 -21.90
CA GLU A 74 -6.77 -21.81 -22.77
C GLU A 74 -7.78 -20.90 -22.06
N GLU A 75 -8.53 -21.42 -21.09
CA GLU A 75 -9.69 -20.75 -20.50
C GLU A 75 -9.45 -20.24 -19.07
N ALA A 76 -8.50 -20.84 -18.34
CA ALA A 76 -8.34 -20.64 -16.91
C ALA A 76 -6.93 -20.99 -16.39
N PHE A 77 -6.63 -20.48 -15.20
CA PHE A 77 -5.57 -21.01 -14.35
C PHE A 77 -6.19 -22.00 -13.36
N LYS A 78 -5.62 -23.19 -13.22
CA LYS A 78 -6.14 -24.26 -12.37
C LYS A 78 -5.04 -24.81 -11.47
N LEU A 79 -5.38 -25.08 -10.21
CA LEU A 79 -4.48 -25.77 -9.29
C LEU A 79 -4.81 -27.29 -9.29
N PRO A 80 -3.93 -28.15 -9.85
CA PRO A 80 -4.14 -29.60 -9.92
C PRO A 80 -4.42 -30.21 -8.56
N LEU A 81 -5.33 -31.19 -8.41
CA LEU A 81 -5.73 -31.73 -7.09
C LEU A 81 -4.56 -32.36 -6.30
N ASP A 82 -3.56 -32.88 -7.00
CA ASP A 82 -2.31 -33.42 -6.48
C ASP A 82 -1.26 -32.35 -6.14
N ALA A 83 -1.52 -31.08 -6.46
CA ALA A 83 -0.63 -29.99 -6.10
C ALA A 83 -0.51 -29.86 -4.59
N SER A 84 0.75 -29.71 -4.13
CA SER A 84 1.07 -29.59 -2.71
C SER A 84 0.42 -28.37 -2.08
N VAL A 85 -0.46 -28.60 -1.10
CA VAL A 85 -1.04 -27.54 -0.27
C VAL A 85 0.05 -26.75 0.46
N GLU A 86 1.17 -27.38 0.81
CA GLU A 86 2.30 -26.70 1.44
C GLU A 86 2.98 -25.70 0.49
N ASN A 87 3.01 -25.97 -0.82
CA ASN A 87 3.50 -24.97 -1.78
C ASN A 87 2.59 -23.73 -1.84
N CYS A 88 1.27 -23.95 -1.75
CA CYS A 88 0.30 -22.85 -1.69
C CYS A 88 0.47 -22.01 -0.42
N LYS A 89 0.68 -22.66 0.73
CA LYS A 89 0.96 -21.96 2.00
C LYS A 89 2.29 -21.20 1.96
N ALA A 90 3.35 -21.80 1.42
CA ALA A 90 4.64 -21.12 1.27
C ALA A 90 4.55 -19.90 0.34
N SER A 91 3.79 -20.04 -0.75
CA SER A 91 3.51 -18.94 -1.69
C SER A 91 2.65 -17.84 -1.03
N LEU A 92 1.67 -18.22 -0.21
CA LEU A 92 0.83 -17.29 0.55
C LEU A 92 1.67 -16.47 1.54
N GLU A 93 2.55 -17.11 2.31
CA GLU A 93 3.41 -16.40 3.27
C GLU A 93 4.39 -15.45 2.56
N SER A 94 4.97 -15.88 1.43
CA SER A 94 5.83 -15.03 0.59
C SER A 94 5.07 -13.83 0.05
N LEU A 95 3.84 -14.03 -0.44
CA LEU A 95 2.96 -12.97 -0.94
C LEU A 95 2.57 -11.99 0.17
N ARG A 96 2.24 -12.48 1.37
CA ARG A 96 1.91 -11.64 2.54
C ARG A 96 3.07 -10.76 2.95
N ALA A 97 4.26 -11.35 3.10
CA ALA A 97 5.47 -10.63 3.45
C ALA A 97 5.78 -9.53 2.41
N HIS A 98 5.70 -9.88 1.12
CA HIS A 98 5.94 -8.95 0.04
C HIS A 98 4.89 -7.82 -0.01
N ALA A 99 3.60 -8.14 0.04
CA ALA A 99 2.51 -7.17 0.02
C ALA A 99 2.61 -6.18 1.19
N ARG A 100 2.94 -6.67 2.39
CA ARG A 100 3.15 -5.81 3.57
C ARG A 100 4.31 -4.85 3.38
N ALA A 101 5.45 -5.33 2.88
CA ALA A 101 6.60 -4.47 2.60
C ALA A 101 6.25 -3.37 1.58
N ARG A 102 5.56 -3.73 0.48
CA ARG A 102 5.14 -2.76 -0.55
C ARG A 102 4.10 -1.77 -0.05
N HIS A 103 3.18 -2.20 0.80
CA HIS A 103 2.23 -1.33 1.47
C HIS A 103 2.94 -0.29 2.33
N ASP A 104 3.89 -0.73 3.16
CA ASP A 104 4.66 0.15 4.04
C ASP A 104 5.51 1.15 3.24
N ASP A 105 6.14 0.71 2.14
CA ASP A 105 6.88 1.58 1.21
C ASP A 105 5.98 2.65 0.58
N ASN A 106 4.79 2.25 0.10
CA ASN A 106 3.83 3.19 -0.48
C ASN A 106 3.34 4.22 0.56
N TYR A 107 3.02 3.77 1.78
CA TYR A 107 2.60 4.66 2.85
C TYR A 107 3.68 5.69 3.21
N ARG A 108 4.95 5.26 3.23
CA ARG A 108 6.10 6.15 3.44
C ARG A 108 6.22 7.17 2.30
N ALA A 109 6.16 6.72 1.04
CA ALA A 109 6.25 7.62 -0.11
C ALA A 109 5.13 8.67 -0.12
N VAL A 110 3.89 8.27 0.14
CA VAL A 110 2.74 9.19 0.23
C VAL A 110 2.91 10.20 1.37
N ARG A 111 3.42 9.76 2.52
CA ARG A 111 3.71 10.64 3.65
C ARG A 111 4.80 11.65 3.30
N ASP A 112 5.88 11.20 2.70
CA ASP A 112 7.02 12.05 2.35
C ASP A 112 6.63 13.08 1.27
N GLU A 113 5.82 12.68 0.29
CA GLU A 113 5.25 13.59 -0.71
C GLU A 113 4.37 14.66 -0.08
N LYS A 114 3.53 14.29 0.91
CA LYS A 114 2.72 15.26 1.65
C LYS A 114 3.58 16.27 2.41
N ILE A 115 4.62 15.80 3.11
CA ILE A 115 5.55 16.67 3.85
C ILE A 115 6.29 17.60 2.88
N ALA A 116 6.75 17.07 1.74
CA ALA A 116 7.43 17.87 0.73
C ALA A 116 6.53 18.95 0.14
N ARG A 117 5.26 18.63 -0.12
CA ARG A 117 4.26 19.60 -0.60
C ARG A 117 4.01 20.70 0.42
N GLU A 118 3.78 20.35 1.68
CA GLU A 118 3.57 21.34 2.76
C GLU A 118 4.78 22.26 2.94
N LYS A 119 6.00 21.70 2.90
CA LYS A 119 7.24 22.49 2.98
C LYS A 119 7.43 23.39 1.76
N ALA A 120 7.04 22.95 0.56
CA ALA A 120 7.08 23.76 -0.64
C ALA A 120 6.07 24.92 -0.57
N GLU A 121 4.85 24.65 -0.10
CA GLU A 121 3.83 25.67 0.15
C GLU A 121 4.29 26.71 1.20
N GLU A 122 4.91 26.26 2.30
CA GLU A 122 5.48 27.14 3.32
C GLU A 122 6.63 28.00 2.76
N ALA A 123 7.51 27.42 1.93
CA ALA A 123 8.59 28.15 1.28
C ALA A 123 8.07 29.22 0.31
N VAL A 124 7.04 28.91 -0.48
CA VAL A 124 6.38 29.87 -1.37
C VAL A 124 5.73 31.00 -0.56
N LEU A 125 5.06 30.69 0.55
CA LEU A 125 4.45 31.70 1.41
C LEU A 125 5.48 32.61 2.08
N ALA A 126 6.63 32.05 2.47
CA ALA A 126 7.75 32.82 3.01
C ALA A 126 8.34 33.78 1.97
N ASP A 127 8.46 33.35 0.71
CA ASP A 127 8.99 34.13 -0.40
C ASP A 127 8.06 35.25 -0.86
N MET A 128 6.73 35.03 -0.85
CA MET A 128 5.71 36.04 -1.20
C MET A 128 5.53 37.16 -0.14
N GLY A 129 6.56 37.40 0.67
CA GLY A 129 6.60 38.52 1.62
C GLY A 129 5.80 38.28 2.89
N GLY A 130 5.65 37.02 3.30
CA GLY A 130 5.12 36.54 4.58
C GLY A 130 4.30 37.59 5.31
N PHE A 131 3.01 37.71 4.96
CA PHE A 131 2.06 38.68 5.51
C PHE A 131 2.45 39.05 6.93
N ALA A 132 2.89 40.30 7.10
CA ALA A 132 3.38 40.88 8.33
C ALA A 132 2.59 40.37 9.55
N ARG A 133 3.05 39.25 10.14
CA ARG A 133 2.64 38.88 11.48
C ARG A 133 3.35 39.89 12.34
N GLY A 134 2.66 41.01 12.56
CA GLY A 134 3.02 42.04 13.51
C GLY A 134 3.51 41.34 14.76
N ARG A 135 4.82 41.32 14.92
CA ARG A 135 5.49 41.03 16.17
C ARG A 135 4.99 42.14 17.10
N HIS A 136 3.90 41.87 17.82
CA HIS A 136 3.47 42.73 18.93
C HIS A 136 4.65 42.74 19.90
N LYS A 137 5.48 43.78 19.77
CA LYS A 137 6.44 44.19 20.77
C LYS A 137 5.63 44.53 22.02
N LEU A 138 5.51 43.58 22.94
CA LEU A 138 5.27 43.91 24.34
C LEU A 138 6.59 44.46 24.88
N SER A 139 6.87 45.74 24.61
CA SER A 139 7.96 46.47 25.25
C SER A 139 7.76 47.99 25.09
N GLY A 140 7.70 48.67 26.24
CA GLY A 140 7.61 50.13 26.42
C GLY A 140 6.28 50.49 27.10
N GLY A 141 6.17 50.67 28.41
CA GLY A 141 7.01 51.48 29.30
C GLY A 141 6.26 52.79 29.57
N SER A 142 5.64 52.96 30.76
CA SER A 142 5.93 54.00 31.78
C SER A 142 4.55 54.61 32.15
N THR A 143 4.12 55.02 33.35
CA THR A 143 4.64 55.78 34.52
C THR A 143 3.62 55.60 35.66
N ASP A 144 4.00 55.27 36.90
CA ASP A 144 4.13 56.16 38.08
C ASP A 144 2.86 56.91 38.59
N ALA A 145 2.78 57.02 39.93
CA ALA A 145 1.84 57.71 40.84
C ALA A 145 0.51 57.00 41.12
N GLY A 146 0.06 56.76 42.37
CA GLY A 146 0.55 57.14 43.70
C GLY A 146 -0.61 57.02 44.72
N ALA A 147 -0.26 56.70 45.97
CA ALA A 147 -0.94 57.01 47.24
C ALA A 147 -2.37 56.48 47.53
N GLY A 148 -2.55 55.90 48.73
CA GLY A 148 -3.88 55.78 49.34
C GLY A 148 -4.00 54.75 50.46
N SER A 149 -3.62 55.15 51.68
CA SER A 149 -3.70 54.45 52.96
C SER A 149 -5.10 54.02 53.42
N ASN A 150 -5.21 52.89 54.14
CA ASN A 150 -5.67 52.73 55.55
C ASN A 150 -5.98 51.25 55.84
N LYS A 151 -5.41 50.62 56.89
CA LYS A 151 -5.87 50.58 58.31
C LYS A 151 -7.30 50.03 58.44
N ASP A 152 -7.59 49.01 59.24
CA ASP A 152 -7.04 48.55 60.53
C ASP A 152 -6.96 47.02 60.65
#